data_AF-A0A6G0V2N2-F1
#
_entry.id   AF-A0A6G0V2N2-F1
#
_cell.length_a   1.000
_cell.length_b   1.000
_cell.length_c   1.000
_cell.angle_alpha   90.00
_cell.angle_beta   90.00
_cell.angle_gamma   90.00
#
_symmetry.space_group_name_H-M   'P 1'
#
loop_
_entity.id
_entity.type
_entity.pdbx_description
1 polymer ?
#
loop_
_entity_poly.entity_id
_entity_poly.type
_entity_poly.pdbx_seq_one_letter_code
_entity_poly.pdbx_strand_id
1 'polypeptide(L)'
;MLPYLASYMRNRTDPGVSIDELMWVPTFQGAFPFAMVIGGFLSAKVGPRTAAFLGCVIMNGGVLLSGFTIKLSFTSFMLTYGVMFGLGQGIAYVVALSSVINWIPESIQVTENQKPKIKRWLSDSIAIHPITTDPVIVKPTTVEPVVLKSITVDAGGKWDIEKEEVKLSKLKDFDVVKKRTTFANTFIEDDMLVTIAFSVGTVANSISRIGWGYLADKFSFQFALTVASFSAAILLSTMPFVKFGGKFLYFFWLILMFISIAANQSLFIAAVVKSFGPKQKSMCYGFLILSTTISGVLLSTVCQTMLSTIGYTWMFISGAVFAFFGQFPV
;
A
#
# COMPACT_ATOMS: atom_id res chain seq x y z
N MET A 1 13.31 3.46 4.66
CA MET A 1 14.35 2.58 4.05
C MET A 1 14.81 3.09 2.68
N LEU A 2 13.91 3.41 1.74
CA LEU A 2 14.26 3.84 0.38
C LEU A 2 15.26 5.03 0.30
N PRO A 3 15.16 6.10 1.12
CA PRO A 3 16.12 7.20 1.07
C PRO A 3 17.56 6.78 1.44
N TYR A 4 17.69 5.83 2.37
CA TYR A 4 18.99 5.27 2.76
C TYR A 4 19.60 4.44 1.63
N LEU A 5 18.79 3.62 0.95
CA LEU A 5 19.26 2.88 -0.23
C LEU A 5 19.67 3.81 -1.37
N ALA A 6 18.91 4.88 -1.61
CA ALA A 6 19.25 5.88 -2.62
C ALA A 6 20.61 6.51 -2.32
N SER A 7 20.83 6.94 -1.08
CA SER A 7 22.11 7.50 -0.64
C SER A 7 23.26 6.50 -0.81
N TYR A 8 23.05 5.24 -0.42
CA TYR A 8 24.05 4.18 -0.57
C TYR A 8 24.40 3.91 -2.03
N MET A 9 23.39 3.70 -2.89
CA MET A 9 23.58 3.36 -4.31
C MET A 9 24.25 4.51 -5.07
N ARG A 10 23.85 5.77 -4.81
CA ARG A 10 24.49 6.95 -5.41
C ARG A 10 25.98 7.04 -5.08
N ASN A 11 26.35 6.68 -3.86
CA ASN A 11 27.72 6.81 -3.38
C ASN A 11 28.60 5.60 -3.74
N ARG A 12 28.01 4.43 -4.05
CA ARG A 12 28.76 3.16 -4.17
C ARG A 12 28.55 2.37 -5.45
N THR A 13 27.48 2.62 -6.20
CA THR A 13 27.08 1.75 -7.31
C THR A 13 26.80 2.56 -8.57
N ASP A 14 25.84 3.48 -8.50
CA ASP A 14 25.36 4.22 -9.65
C ASP A 14 24.98 5.66 -9.24
N PRO A 15 25.78 6.67 -9.64
CA PRO A 15 25.52 8.07 -9.33
C PRO A 15 24.19 8.59 -9.90
N GLY A 16 23.66 7.94 -10.95
CA GLY A 16 22.45 8.35 -11.65
C GLY A 16 21.14 7.92 -10.96
N VAL A 17 21.20 6.98 -10.00
CA VAL A 17 19.99 6.42 -9.39
C VAL A 17 19.20 7.48 -8.63
N SER A 18 17.94 7.63 -9.02
CA SER A 18 17.01 8.55 -8.37
C SER A 18 16.19 7.85 -7.27
N ILE A 19 15.71 8.63 -6.29
CA ILE A 19 14.75 8.11 -5.30
C ILE A 19 13.47 7.63 -6.00
N ASP A 20 13.12 8.25 -7.12
CA ASP A 20 11.94 7.92 -7.92
C ASP A 20 12.06 6.51 -8.52
N GLU A 21 13.24 6.11 -8.98
CA GLU A 21 13.49 4.75 -9.46
C GLU A 21 13.38 3.71 -8.33
N LEU A 22 13.85 4.04 -7.13
CA LEU A 22 13.75 3.17 -5.97
C LEU A 22 12.31 2.96 -5.47
N MET A 23 11.35 3.80 -5.86
CA MET A 23 9.93 3.58 -5.55
C MET A 23 9.34 2.37 -6.27
N TRP A 24 9.96 1.91 -7.36
CA TRP A 24 9.54 0.67 -8.03
C TRP A 24 9.80 -0.58 -7.17
N VAL A 25 10.70 -0.51 -6.19
CA VAL A 25 11.05 -1.67 -5.37
C VAL A 25 9.82 -2.23 -4.61
N PRO A 26 9.06 -1.43 -3.81
CA PRO A 26 7.77 -1.87 -3.26
C PRO A 26 6.76 -2.36 -4.31
N THR A 27 6.72 -1.74 -5.50
CA THR A 27 5.81 -2.17 -6.58
C THR A 27 6.12 -3.58 -7.07
N PHE A 28 7.41 -3.92 -7.23
CA PHE A 28 7.84 -5.28 -7.59
C PHE A 28 7.68 -6.28 -6.44
N GLN A 29 7.79 -5.84 -5.18
CA GLN A 29 7.36 -6.66 -4.03
C GLN A 29 5.86 -6.97 -4.09
N GLY A 30 5.08 -6.13 -4.78
CA GLY A 30 3.69 -6.39 -5.17
C GLY A 30 3.48 -7.61 -6.07
N ALA A 31 4.52 -8.35 -6.47
CA ALA A 31 4.38 -9.72 -7.00
C ALA A 31 3.89 -10.74 -5.94
N PHE A 32 3.86 -10.34 -4.66
CA PHE A 32 3.37 -11.11 -3.51
C PHE A 32 2.03 -11.86 -3.75
N PRO A 33 0.96 -11.26 -4.28
CA PRO A 33 -0.32 -11.93 -4.53
C PRO A 33 -0.26 -13.06 -5.56
N PHE A 34 0.60 -12.94 -6.58
CA PHE A 34 0.81 -14.02 -7.54
C PHE A 34 1.47 -15.22 -6.85
N ALA A 35 2.45 -14.96 -6.00
CA ALA A 35 3.11 -15.98 -5.20
C ALA A 35 2.22 -16.60 -4.12
N MET A 36 1.24 -15.88 -3.61
CA MET A 36 0.21 -16.44 -2.72
C MET A 36 -0.59 -17.56 -3.40
N VAL A 37 -0.98 -17.38 -4.66
CA VAL A 37 -1.66 -18.42 -5.45
C VAL A 37 -0.75 -19.64 -5.62
N ILE A 38 0.51 -19.43 -6.03
CA ILE A 38 1.52 -20.49 -6.18
C ILE A 38 1.73 -21.22 -4.85
N GLY A 39 1.83 -20.48 -3.74
CA GLY A 39 2.00 -21.01 -2.39
C GLY A 39 0.82 -21.88 -1.95
N GLY A 40 -0.41 -21.52 -2.35
CA GLY A 40 -1.60 -22.33 -2.15
C GLY A 40 -1.52 -23.70 -2.84
N PHE A 41 -1.14 -23.72 -4.13
CA PHE A 41 -0.92 -24.97 -4.88
C PHE A 41 0.23 -25.80 -4.30
N LEU A 42 1.34 -25.14 -3.98
CA LEU A 42 2.53 -25.78 -3.43
C LEU A 42 2.20 -26.44 -2.09
N SER A 43 1.50 -25.74 -1.20
CA SER A 43 1.07 -26.28 0.10
C SER A 43 0.18 -27.51 -0.04
N ALA A 44 -0.68 -27.56 -1.07
CA ALA A 44 -1.56 -28.70 -1.32
C ALA A 44 -0.78 -29.92 -1.84
N LYS A 45 0.30 -29.71 -2.60
CA LYS A 45 1.07 -30.79 -3.24
C LYS A 45 2.17 -31.37 -2.35
N VAL A 46 2.98 -30.52 -1.70
CA VAL A 46 4.15 -30.95 -0.90
C VAL A 46 3.94 -30.85 0.61
N GLY A 47 2.75 -30.41 1.03
CA GLY A 47 2.39 -30.16 2.42
C GLY A 47 2.85 -28.79 2.94
N PRO A 48 2.24 -28.32 4.05
CA PRO A 48 2.47 -26.97 4.57
C PRO A 48 3.88 -26.77 5.13
N ARG A 49 4.51 -27.80 5.74
CA ARG A 49 5.85 -27.64 6.34
C ARG A 49 6.92 -27.35 5.29
N THR A 50 6.94 -28.13 4.21
CA THR A 50 7.91 -27.99 3.11
C THR A 50 7.67 -26.71 2.33
N ALA A 51 6.40 -26.36 2.08
CA ALA A 51 6.04 -25.12 1.40
C ALA A 51 6.46 -23.87 2.21
N ALA A 52 6.27 -23.88 3.54
CA ALA A 52 6.71 -22.80 4.41
C ALA A 52 8.24 -22.66 4.40
N PHE A 53 8.96 -23.77 4.52
CA PHE A 53 10.42 -23.77 4.46
C PHE A 53 10.93 -23.19 3.14
N LEU A 54 10.37 -23.62 2.01
CA LEU A 54 10.77 -23.11 0.69
C LEU A 54 10.50 -21.60 0.56
N GLY A 55 9.33 -21.13 0.98
CA GLY A 55 8.99 -19.70 0.99
C GLY A 55 9.96 -18.88 1.83
N CYS A 56 10.28 -19.34 3.05
CA CYS A 56 11.25 -18.69 3.93
C CYS A 56 12.67 -18.68 3.35
N VAL A 57 13.10 -19.78 2.71
CA VAL A 57 14.43 -19.86 2.07
C VAL A 57 14.51 -18.89 0.89
N ILE A 58 13.48 -18.82 0.04
CA ILE A 58 13.43 -17.86 -1.07
C ILE A 58 13.43 -16.42 -0.56
N MET A 59 12.63 -16.13 0.48
CA MET A 59 12.52 -14.80 1.06
C MET A 59 13.84 -14.34 1.67
N ASN A 60 14.44 -15.12 2.58
CA ASN A 60 15.70 -14.77 3.22
C ASN A 60 16.86 -14.81 2.21
N GLY A 61 16.84 -15.76 1.27
CA GLY A 61 17.79 -15.82 0.16
C GLY A 61 17.77 -14.55 -0.68
N GLY A 62 16.58 -14.02 -1.00
CA GLY A 62 16.43 -12.75 -1.74
C GLY A 62 17.04 -11.56 -1.00
N VAL A 63 16.82 -11.47 0.32
CA VAL A 63 17.42 -10.41 1.16
C VAL A 63 18.94 -10.56 1.26
N LEU A 64 19.44 -11.77 1.49
CA LEU A 64 20.89 -12.03 1.56
C LEU A 64 21.57 -11.70 0.23
N LEU A 65 20.99 -12.14 -0.88
CA LEU A 65 21.52 -11.88 -2.22
C LEU A 65 21.46 -10.37 -2.55
N SER A 66 20.46 -9.65 -2.03
CA SER A 66 20.34 -8.20 -2.19
C SER A 66 21.54 -7.42 -1.63
N GLY A 67 22.18 -7.93 -0.57
CA GLY A 67 23.38 -7.32 0.00
C GLY A 67 24.60 -7.35 -0.92
N PHE A 68 24.63 -8.28 -1.88
CA PHE A 68 25.66 -8.36 -2.92
C PHE A 68 25.23 -7.62 -4.18
N THR A 69 23.97 -7.80 -4.62
CA THR A 69 23.48 -7.19 -5.87
C THR A 69 23.32 -5.68 -5.79
N ILE A 70 23.12 -5.11 -4.59
CA ILE A 70 23.10 -3.65 -4.38
C ILE A 70 24.40 -2.96 -4.84
N LYS A 71 25.53 -3.68 -4.82
CA LYS A 71 26.84 -3.18 -5.27
C LYS A 71 27.07 -3.35 -6.78
N LEU A 72 26.26 -4.15 -7.45
CA LEU A 72 26.42 -4.54 -8.85
C LEU A 72 25.62 -3.62 -9.77
N SER A 73 24.32 -3.48 -9.52
CA SER A 73 23.40 -2.69 -10.33
C SER A 73 22.03 -2.54 -9.66
N PHE A 74 21.34 -1.44 -9.93
CA PHE A 74 19.95 -1.23 -9.50
C PHE A 74 19.01 -2.35 -9.98
N THR A 75 19.13 -2.81 -11.23
CA THR A 75 18.26 -3.88 -11.77
C THR A 75 18.47 -5.21 -11.05
N SER A 76 19.72 -5.55 -10.73
CA SER A 76 20.04 -6.78 -9.99
C SER A 76 19.52 -6.72 -8.56
N PHE A 77 19.62 -5.56 -7.92
CA PHE A 77 18.99 -5.32 -6.63
C PHE A 77 17.46 -5.46 -6.71
N MET A 78 16.82 -4.90 -7.73
CA MET A 78 15.37 -4.96 -7.91
C MET A 78 14.87 -6.40 -8.12
N LEU A 79 15.60 -7.23 -8.87
CA LEU A 79 15.23 -8.64 -9.07
C LEU A 79 15.30 -9.44 -7.76
N THR A 80 16.31 -9.19 -6.93
CA THR A 80 16.51 -9.91 -5.66
C THR A 80 15.58 -9.40 -4.54
N TYR A 81 15.63 -8.11 -4.24
CA TYR A 81 14.87 -7.52 -3.13
C TYR A 81 13.42 -7.14 -3.49
N GLY A 82 13.13 -6.91 -4.77
CA GLY A 82 11.78 -6.69 -5.25
C GLY A 82 11.06 -8.01 -5.49
N VAL A 83 11.48 -8.71 -6.55
CA VAL A 83 10.76 -9.90 -7.05
C VAL A 83 10.99 -11.13 -6.16
N MET A 84 12.24 -11.56 -5.96
CA MET A 84 12.52 -12.81 -5.23
C MET A 84 12.04 -12.75 -3.77
N PHE A 85 12.28 -11.63 -3.08
CA PHE A 85 11.73 -11.39 -1.75
C PHE A 85 10.19 -11.40 -1.73
N GLY A 86 9.53 -10.67 -2.64
CA GLY A 86 8.07 -10.64 -2.74
C GLY A 86 7.46 -12.01 -3.03
N LEU A 87 8.09 -12.81 -3.90
CA LEU A 87 7.65 -14.17 -4.19
C LEU A 87 7.78 -15.09 -2.96
N GLY A 88 8.92 -15.04 -2.27
CA GLY A 88 9.12 -15.82 -1.04
C GLY A 88 8.12 -15.44 0.06
N GLN A 89 7.87 -14.14 0.23
CA GLN A 89 6.89 -13.60 1.18
C GLN A 89 5.48 -14.12 0.88
N GLY A 90 5.05 -14.13 -0.39
CA GLY A 90 3.72 -14.60 -0.79
C GLY A 90 3.49 -16.08 -0.48
N ILE A 91 4.47 -16.92 -0.77
CA ILE A 91 4.42 -18.36 -0.49
C ILE A 91 4.35 -18.60 1.03
N ALA A 92 5.27 -17.99 1.79
CA ALA A 92 5.33 -18.19 3.24
C ALA A 92 4.05 -17.71 3.94
N TYR A 93 3.51 -16.55 3.51
CA TYR A 93 2.32 -15.96 4.10
C TYR A 93 1.09 -16.86 3.97
N VAL A 94 0.77 -17.35 2.77
CA VAL A 94 -0.41 -18.20 2.54
C VAL A 94 -0.32 -19.52 3.31
N VAL A 95 0.87 -20.09 3.39
CA VAL A 95 1.08 -21.36 4.11
C VAL A 95 0.91 -21.18 5.61
N ALA A 96 1.48 -20.10 6.18
CA ALA A 96 1.30 -19.78 7.59
C ALA A 96 -0.18 -19.53 7.92
N LEU A 97 -0.86 -18.74 7.09
CA LEU A 97 -2.28 -18.46 7.23
C LEU A 97 -3.12 -19.77 7.20
N SER A 98 -2.83 -20.64 6.24
CA SER A 98 -3.52 -21.92 6.08
C SER A 98 -3.38 -22.83 7.29
N SER A 99 -2.18 -22.84 7.88
CA SER A 99 -1.85 -23.61 9.08
C SER A 99 -2.63 -23.11 10.29
N VAL A 100 -2.65 -21.79 10.51
CA VAL A 100 -3.44 -21.17 11.59
C VAL A 100 -4.92 -21.51 11.44
N ILE A 101 -5.47 -21.37 10.24
CA ILE A 101 -6.89 -21.69 10.00
C ILE A 101 -7.17 -23.19 10.25
N ASN A 102 -6.21 -24.09 10.03
CA ASN A 102 -6.41 -25.52 10.31
C ASN A 102 -6.43 -25.83 11.82
N TRP A 103 -5.87 -24.95 12.65
CA TRP A 103 -5.90 -25.08 14.11
C TRP A 103 -7.19 -24.54 14.73
N ILE A 104 -7.99 -23.79 13.98
CA ILE A 104 -9.26 -23.26 14.48
C ILE A 104 -10.29 -24.40 14.54
N PRO A 105 -10.93 -24.67 15.70
CA PRO A 105 -11.92 -25.73 15.84
C PRO A 105 -13.15 -25.51 14.95
N GLU A 106 -13.74 -26.61 14.51
CA GLU A 106 -14.84 -26.65 13.54
C GLU A 106 -16.12 -25.91 13.99
N SER A 107 -16.25 -25.61 15.28
CA SER A 107 -17.38 -24.92 15.91
C SER A 107 -17.58 -23.45 15.50
N ILE A 108 -16.65 -22.86 14.73
CA ILE A 108 -16.75 -21.49 14.18
C ILE A 108 -17.28 -21.51 12.72
N GLN A 109 -17.59 -22.67 12.16
CA GLN A 109 -18.17 -22.79 10.82
C GLN A 109 -19.64 -22.37 10.81
N VAL A 110 -19.99 -21.42 9.92
CA VAL A 110 -21.35 -20.89 9.79
C VAL A 110 -22.29 -21.93 9.18
N THR A 111 -23.55 -21.94 9.63
CA THR A 111 -24.66 -22.73 9.08
C THR A 111 -24.73 -22.58 7.55
N GLU A 112 -25.02 -23.67 6.85
CA GLU A 112 -24.95 -23.80 5.39
C GLU A 112 -25.72 -22.71 4.61
N ASN A 113 -26.75 -22.13 5.22
CA ASN A 113 -27.58 -21.06 4.69
C ASN A 113 -26.87 -19.70 4.49
N GLN A 114 -25.75 -19.43 5.17
CA GLN A 114 -25.01 -18.16 5.01
C GLN A 114 -23.91 -18.21 3.94
N LYS A 115 -23.45 -19.40 3.56
CA LYS A 115 -22.41 -19.60 2.53
C LYS A 115 -22.72 -18.91 1.19
N PRO A 116 -23.92 -19.04 0.59
CA PRO A 116 -24.22 -18.38 -0.69
C PRO A 116 -24.25 -16.85 -0.58
N LYS A 117 -24.71 -16.29 0.55
CA LYS A 117 -24.72 -14.84 0.80
C LYS A 117 -23.30 -14.29 0.87
N ILE A 118 -22.39 -14.96 1.58
CA ILE A 118 -20.99 -14.52 1.71
C ILE A 118 -20.24 -14.68 0.38
N LYS A 119 -20.50 -15.75 -0.39
CA LYS A 119 -19.89 -15.94 -1.73
C LYS A 119 -20.30 -14.87 -2.74
N ARG A 120 -21.59 -14.55 -2.84
CA ARG A 120 -22.08 -13.47 -3.71
C ARG A 120 -21.44 -12.14 -3.30
N TRP A 121 -21.41 -11.87 -2.00
CA TRP A 121 -20.79 -10.67 -1.47
C TRP A 121 -19.28 -10.57 -1.72
N LEU A 122 -18.52 -11.68 -1.65
CA LEU A 122 -17.10 -11.70 -2.01
C LEU A 122 -16.89 -11.31 -3.48
N SER A 123 -17.78 -11.76 -4.37
CA SER A 123 -17.79 -11.36 -5.78
C SER A 123 -18.02 -9.86 -5.93
N ASP A 124 -19.00 -9.32 -5.23
CA ASP A 124 -19.35 -7.89 -5.30
C ASP A 124 -18.22 -7.01 -4.73
N SER A 125 -17.61 -7.45 -3.63
CA SER A 125 -16.52 -6.72 -2.95
C SER A 125 -15.24 -6.64 -3.77
N ILE A 126 -14.89 -7.72 -4.48
CA ILE A 126 -13.76 -7.76 -5.40
C ILE A 126 -13.87 -6.64 -6.47
N ALA A 127 -15.08 -6.29 -6.91
CA ALA A 127 -15.31 -5.22 -7.87
C ALA A 127 -15.11 -3.80 -7.27
N ILE A 128 -15.18 -3.66 -5.94
CA ILE A 128 -15.13 -2.36 -5.22
C ILE A 128 -13.75 -2.10 -4.61
N HIS A 129 -12.88 -3.12 -4.57
CA HIS A 129 -11.52 -3.03 -4.06
C HIS A 129 -10.50 -2.09 -4.70
N PRO A 130 -10.70 -1.55 -5.91
CA PRO A 130 -9.73 -0.61 -6.45
C PRO A 130 -9.52 0.60 -5.51
N ILE A 131 -10.54 1.04 -4.75
CA ILE A 131 -10.67 2.42 -4.20
C ILE A 131 -10.19 2.62 -2.76
N THR A 132 -10.03 1.55 -2.00
CA THR A 132 -9.62 1.63 -0.58
C THR A 132 -8.17 1.24 -0.34
N THR A 133 -7.46 0.78 -1.38
CA THR A 133 -6.19 0.05 -1.22
C THR A 133 -4.94 0.91 -1.33
N ASP A 134 -5.02 2.15 -1.81
CA ASP A 134 -3.87 3.04 -1.82
C ASP A 134 -4.24 4.45 -1.35
N PRO A 135 -3.66 4.97 -0.24
CA PRO A 135 -3.39 6.39 -0.21
C PRO A 135 -2.40 6.64 -1.36
N VAL A 136 -2.91 7.09 -2.51
CA VAL A 136 -2.10 7.50 -3.67
C VAL A 136 -1.18 8.64 -3.22
N ILE A 137 -0.03 8.26 -2.71
CA ILE A 137 1.03 9.12 -2.20
C ILE A 137 2.27 8.73 -3.01
N VAL A 138 2.21 8.99 -4.32
CA VAL A 138 3.41 9.09 -5.14
C VAL A 138 4.14 10.33 -4.65
N LYS A 139 5.25 10.16 -3.91
CA LYS A 139 6.18 11.26 -3.62
C LYS A 139 7.10 11.45 -4.84
N PRO A 140 6.90 12.45 -5.71
CA PRO A 140 8.03 13.08 -6.37
C PRO A 140 8.62 14.05 -5.34
N THR A 141 9.86 13.81 -4.92
CA THR A 141 10.57 14.80 -4.12
C THR A 141 10.97 15.95 -5.04
N THR A 142 10.28 17.09 -4.93
CA THR A 142 10.70 18.34 -5.55
C THR A 142 11.99 18.79 -4.89
N VAL A 143 13.12 18.51 -5.54
CA VAL A 143 14.30 19.37 -5.35
C VAL A 143 13.91 20.69 -6.03
N GLU A 144 13.67 21.75 -5.25
CA GLU A 144 13.65 23.09 -5.83
C GLU A 144 14.99 23.27 -6.56
N PRO A 145 15.02 23.54 -7.87
CA PRO A 145 16.27 23.84 -8.54
C PRO A 145 16.66 25.26 -8.14
N VAL A 146 17.31 25.41 -6.98
CA VAL A 146 18.15 26.58 -6.75
C VAL A 146 19.38 26.35 -7.61
N VAL A 147 19.33 26.82 -8.86
CA VAL A 147 20.51 26.84 -9.73
C VAL A 147 21.40 27.97 -9.20
N LEU A 148 22.34 27.58 -8.33
CA LEU A 148 23.41 28.46 -7.88
C LEU A 148 24.31 28.75 -9.07
N LYS A 149 24.34 30.00 -9.52
CA LYS A 149 25.10 30.41 -10.71
C LYS A 149 26.60 30.40 -10.40
N SER A 150 26.97 30.87 -9.22
CA SER A 150 28.31 30.76 -8.65
C SER A 150 28.26 30.93 -7.13
N ILE A 151 29.26 30.37 -6.43
CA ILE A 151 29.54 30.67 -5.03
C ILE A 151 30.97 31.19 -5.00
N THR A 152 31.14 32.46 -4.61
CA THR A 152 32.45 33.09 -4.44
C THR A 152 32.65 33.51 -2.99
N VAL A 153 33.88 33.32 -2.49
CA VAL A 153 34.28 33.74 -1.15
C VAL A 153 35.21 34.93 -1.33
N ASP A 154 34.82 36.08 -0.78
CA ASP A 154 35.64 37.29 -0.80
C ASP A 154 36.89 37.11 0.07
N ALA A 155 37.94 37.90 -0.21
CA ALA A 155 39.22 37.86 0.52
C ALA A 155 39.10 38.13 2.05
N GLY A 156 37.92 38.58 2.52
CA GLY A 156 37.57 38.71 3.95
C GLY A 156 36.75 37.56 4.54
N GLY A 157 36.55 36.45 3.82
CA GLY A 157 35.84 35.25 4.31
C GLY A 157 34.31 35.33 4.28
N LYS A 158 33.74 36.25 3.50
CA LYS A 158 32.28 36.42 3.36
C LYS A 158 31.78 35.69 2.10
N TRP A 159 30.65 35.00 2.22
CA TRP A 159 30.06 34.19 1.15
C TRP A 159 29.07 35.03 0.34
N ASP A 160 29.35 35.22 -0.95
CA ASP A 160 28.42 35.84 -1.88
C ASP A 160 27.77 34.78 -2.78
N ILE A 161 26.44 34.79 -2.81
CA ILE A 161 25.60 33.78 -3.44
C ILE A 161 24.80 34.44 -4.57
N GLU A 162 25.16 34.16 -5.82
CA GLU A 162 24.47 34.68 -7.00
C GLU A 162 23.40 33.68 -7.47
N LYS A 163 22.12 34.09 -7.49
CA LYS A 163 20.97 33.25 -7.88
C LYS A 163 20.53 33.54 -9.32
N GLU A 164 20.26 32.51 -10.12
CA GLU A 164 19.77 32.64 -11.50
C GLU A 164 18.22 32.75 -11.55
N GLU A 165 17.68 33.67 -12.37
CA GLU A 165 16.23 33.75 -12.61
C GLU A 165 15.75 32.60 -13.52
N VAL A 166 14.84 31.78 -13.02
CA VAL A 166 14.34 30.57 -13.70
C VAL A 166 13.33 30.95 -14.79
N LYS A 167 13.60 30.55 -16.05
CA LYS A 167 12.69 30.75 -17.21
C LYS A 167 11.28 30.23 -16.95
N LEU A 168 10.27 30.99 -17.38
CA LEU A 168 8.82 30.72 -17.22
C LEU A 168 8.35 29.33 -17.72
N SER A 169 9.06 28.70 -18.65
CA SER A 169 8.75 27.35 -19.12
C SER A 169 9.01 26.28 -18.04
N LYS A 170 10.10 26.42 -17.27
CA LYS A 170 10.41 25.55 -16.13
C LYS A 170 9.41 25.73 -14.99
N LEU A 171 8.83 26.92 -14.82
CA LEU A 171 7.77 27.19 -13.84
C LEU A 171 6.46 26.45 -14.16
N LYS A 172 6.09 26.34 -15.45
CA LYS A 172 4.93 25.52 -15.85
C LYS A 172 5.15 24.04 -15.54
N ASP A 173 6.34 23.52 -15.83
CA ASP A 173 6.70 22.15 -15.44
C ASP A 173 6.70 21.99 -13.91
N PHE A 174 7.16 23.01 -13.17
CA PHE A 174 7.15 23.02 -11.71
C PHE A 174 5.74 23.00 -11.12
N ASP A 175 4.79 23.77 -11.66
CA ASP A 175 3.38 23.74 -11.23
C ASP A 175 2.71 22.40 -11.58
N VAL A 176 3.03 21.82 -12.74
CA VAL A 176 2.53 20.49 -13.12
C VAL A 176 3.15 19.38 -12.26
N VAL A 177 4.41 19.53 -11.84
CA VAL A 177 5.08 18.62 -10.89
C VAL A 177 4.51 18.80 -9.48
N LYS A 178 4.27 20.04 -9.02
CA LYS A 178 3.62 20.35 -7.74
C LYS A 178 2.20 19.79 -7.69
N LYS A 179 1.45 19.84 -8.80
CA LYS A 179 0.14 19.19 -8.97
C LYS A 179 0.21 17.65 -8.93
N ARG A 180 1.40 17.06 -9.14
CA ARG A 180 1.68 15.61 -9.03
C ARG A 180 2.27 15.20 -7.67
N THR A 181 2.50 16.15 -6.75
CA THR A 181 2.93 15.84 -5.38
C THR A 181 1.77 15.31 -4.54
N THR A 182 2.07 14.42 -3.59
CA THR A 182 1.08 13.84 -2.67
C THR A 182 0.20 14.92 -2.03
N PHE A 183 -1.07 14.61 -1.74
CA PHE A 183 -2.01 15.58 -1.17
C PHE A 183 -1.47 16.26 0.11
N ALA A 184 -0.76 15.53 0.97
CA ALA A 184 -0.11 16.05 2.17
C ALA A 184 0.87 17.20 1.87
N ASN A 185 1.68 17.02 0.83
CA ASN A 185 2.74 17.97 0.47
C ASN A 185 2.20 19.24 -0.19
N THR A 186 0.90 19.30 -0.48
CA THR A 186 0.27 20.54 -0.98
C THR A 186 0.10 21.60 0.10
N PHE A 187 0.13 21.22 1.39
CA PHE A 187 -0.01 22.14 2.52
C PHE A 187 0.93 21.84 3.71
N ILE A 188 1.65 20.71 3.70
CA ILE A 188 2.62 20.33 4.72
C ILE A 188 4.01 20.24 4.08
N GLU A 189 4.90 21.17 4.40
CA GLU A 189 6.30 21.15 3.95
C GLU A 189 7.19 20.19 4.79
N ASP A 190 6.68 19.73 5.93
CA ASP A 190 7.44 18.88 6.86
C ASP A 190 7.30 17.39 6.52
N ASP A 191 8.30 16.88 5.79
CA ASP A 191 8.41 15.47 5.41
C ASP A 191 8.56 14.51 6.60
N MET A 192 9.07 14.99 7.75
CA MET A 192 9.26 14.16 8.94
C MET A 192 7.92 13.85 9.59
N LEU A 193 7.01 14.83 9.67
CA LEU A 193 5.67 14.64 10.23
C LEU A 193 4.87 13.60 9.43
N VAL A 194 4.91 13.67 8.09
CA VAL A 194 4.23 12.69 7.21
C VAL A 194 4.80 11.29 7.41
N THR A 195 6.12 11.18 7.58
CA THR A 195 6.81 9.89 7.82
C THR A 195 6.46 9.29 9.19
N ILE A 196 6.39 10.11 10.24
CA ILE A 196 5.96 9.67 11.58
C ILE A 196 4.50 9.23 11.54
N ALA A 197 3.63 9.99 10.86
CA ALA A 197 2.21 9.65 10.72
C ALA A 197 2.01 8.28 10.06
N PHE A 198 2.80 7.98 9.02
CA PHE A 198 2.77 6.68 8.36
C PHE A 198 3.22 5.56 9.30
N SER A 199 4.30 5.78 10.05
CA SER A 199 4.82 4.80 11.01
C SER A 199 3.79 4.49 12.11
N VAL A 200 3.22 5.52 12.72
CA VAL A 200 2.15 5.37 13.74
C VAL A 200 0.90 4.73 13.13
N GLY A 201 0.52 5.13 11.91
CA GLY A 201 -0.61 4.57 11.18
C GLY A 201 -0.47 3.06 10.92
N THR A 202 0.72 2.57 10.58
CA THR A 202 0.95 1.13 10.38
C THR A 202 0.82 0.31 11.67
N VAL A 203 1.24 0.87 12.81
CA VAL A 203 1.04 0.25 14.13
C VAL A 203 -0.45 0.23 14.48
N ALA A 204 -1.14 1.35 14.28
CA ALA A 204 -2.59 1.46 14.51
C ALA A 204 -3.38 0.48 13.62
N ASN A 205 -3.01 0.34 12.34
CA ASN A 205 -3.58 -0.65 11.41
C ASN A 205 -3.41 -2.07 11.94
N SER A 206 -2.23 -2.40 12.48
CA SER A 206 -1.98 -3.75 13.00
C SER A 206 -2.83 -4.06 14.23
N ILE A 207 -2.96 -3.10 15.15
CA ILE A 207 -3.79 -3.24 16.37
C ILE A 207 -5.28 -3.29 16.02
N SER A 208 -5.74 -2.45 15.09
CA SER A 208 -7.16 -2.38 14.74
C SER A 208 -7.69 -3.66 14.09
N ARG A 209 -6.84 -4.49 13.48
CA ARG A 209 -7.25 -5.83 12.98
C ARG A 209 -7.85 -6.70 14.08
N ILE A 210 -7.28 -6.64 15.28
CA ILE A 210 -7.81 -7.39 16.44
C ILE A 210 -9.18 -6.82 16.83
N GLY A 211 -9.32 -5.49 16.85
CA GLY A 211 -10.58 -4.82 17.13
C GLY A 211 -11.68 -5.14 16.12
N TRP A 212 -11.38 -5.13 14.82
CA TRP A 212 -12.32 -5.49 13.76
C TRP A 212 -12.71 -6.96 13.79
N GLY A 213 -11.75 -7.86 14.10
CA GLY A 213 -12.02 -9.26 14.34
C GLY A 213 -13.02 -9.46 15.49
N TYR A 214 -12.76 -8.84 16.64
CA TYR A 214 -13.66 -8.88 17.80
C TYR A 214 -15.06 -8.32 17.48
N LEU A 215 -15.14 -7.20 16.75
CA LEU A 215 -16.42 -6.61 16.36
C LEU A 215 -17.23 -7.52 15.43
N ALA A 216 -16.54 -8.18 14.48
CA ALA A 216 -17.16 -9.12 13.55
C ALA A 216 -17.65 -10.40 14.24
N ASP A 217 -16.94 -10.85 15.27
CA ASP A 217 -17.33 -12.01 16.06
C ASP A 217 -18.53 -11.72 16.98
N LYS A 218 -18.63 -10.49 17.52
CA LYS A 218 -19.73 -10.10 18.43
C LYS A 218 -21.06 -9.84 17.71
N PHE A 219 -21.04 -9.13 16.58
CA PHE A 219 -22.27 -8.70 15.90
C PHE A 219 -22.53 -9.52 14.64
N SER A 220 -21.72 -9.28 13.63
CA SER A 220 -21.75 -9.97 12.35
C SER A 220 -20.59 -9.45 11.52
N PHE A 221 -20.10 -10.32 10.64
CA PHE A 221 -19.14 -9.96 9.60
C PHE A 221 -19.59 -8.76 8.77
N GLN A 222 -20.85 -8.79 8.30
CA GLN A 222 -21.41 -7.76 7.43
C GLN A 222 -21.48 -6.42 8.15
N PHE A 223 -21.92 -6.42 9.41
CA PHE A 223 -22.01 -5.22 10.22
C PHE A 223 -20.64 -4.56 10.42
N ALA A 224 -19.63 -5.32 10.84
CA ALA A 224 -18.29 -4.78 11.07
C ALA A 224 -17.71 -4.13 9.80
N LEU A 225 -17.94 -4.74 8.64
CA LEU A 225 -17.43 -4.21 7.39
C LEU A 225 -18.20 -3.00 6.87
N THR A 226 -19.53 -2.97 7.02
CA THR A 226 -20.34 -1.77 6.71
C THR A 226 -19.88 -0.60 7.55
N VAL A 227 -19.63 -0.79 8.86
CA VAL A 227 -19.09 0.25 9.74
C VAL A 227 -17.72 0.73 9.25
N ALA A 228 -16.81 -0.19 8.91
CA ALA A 228 -15.50 0.17 8.39
C ALA A 228 -15.57 0.95 7.07
N SER A 229 -16.40 0.50 6.13
CA SER A 229 -16.55 1.12 4.81
C SER A 229 -17.24 2.48 4.89
N PHE A 230 -18.26 2.60 5.74
CA PHE A 230 -18.93 3.87 6.01
C PHE A 230 -17.99 4.87 6.68
N SER A 231 -17.19 4.42 7.66
CA SER A 231 -16.15 5.26 8.27
C SER A 231 -15.13 5.74 7.23
N ALA A 232 -14.69 4.86 6.31
CA ALA A 232 -13.77 5.22 5.24
C ALA A 232 -14.39 6.22 4.26
N ALA A 233 -15.68 6.06 3.90
CA ALA A 233 -16.39 6.98 3.01
C ALA A 233 -16.53 8.39 3.63
N ILE A 234 -16.82 8.48 4.94
CA ILE A 234 -16.85 9.76 5.66
C ILE A 234 -15.45 10.39 5.70
N LEU A 235 -14.42 9.61 6.02
CA LEU A 235 -13.05 10.13 6.09
C LEU A 235 -12.58 10.63 4.72
N LEU A 236 -12.89 9.90 3.64
CA LEU A 236 -12.58 10.32 2.27
C LEU A 236 -13.36 11.56 1.83
N SER A 237 -14.65 11.65 2.11
CA SER A 237 -15.45 12.82 1.73
C SER A 237 -15.03 14.08 2.49
N THR A 238 -14.53 13.92 3.71
CA THR A 238 -14.05 15.02 4.56
C THR A 238 -12.58 15.40 4.34
N MET A 239 -11.80 14.57 3.62
CA MET A 239 -10.37 14.83 3.33
C MET A 239 -10.07 16.21 2.70
N PRO A 240 -10.87 16.74 1.76
CA PRO A 240 -10.61 18.07 1.20
C PRO A 240 -10.61 19.20 2.24
N PHE A 241 -11.39 19.06 3.32
CA PHE A 241 -11.49 20.06 4.38
C PHE A 241 -10.34 20.02 5.38
N VAL A 242 -9.55 18.94 5.38
CA VAL A 242 -8.41 18.78 6.29
C VAL A 242 -7.36 19.88 6.08
N LYS A 243 -7.30 20.48 4.89
CA LYS A 243 -6.44 21.63 4.58
C LYS A 243 -6.66 22.82 5.53
N PHE A 244 -7.89 23.01 6.02
CA PHE A 244 -8.23 24.11 6.91
C PHE A 244 -7.82 23.86 8.38
N GLY A 245 -7.67 22.60 8.79
CA GLY A 245 -7.30 22.23 10.16
C GLY A 245 -5.81 22.01 10.40
N GLY A 246 -4.98 22.23 9.37
CA GLY A 246 -3.52 22.17 9.48
C GLY A 246 -2.95 20.76 9.69
N LYS A 247 -1.67 20.71 10.10
CA LYS A 247 -0.84 19.49 10.09
C LYS A 247 -1.36 18.40 11.05
N PHE A 248 -1.87 18.79 12.21
CA PHE A 248 -2.36 17.84 13.23
C PHE A 248 -3.68 17.17 12.85
N LEU A 249 -4.59 17.91 12.21
CA LEU A 249 -5.84 17.32 11.72
C LEU A 249 -5.55 16.28 10.65
N TYR A 250 -4.61 16.57 9.73
CA TYR A 250 -4.15 15.60 8.73
C TYR A 250 -3.55 14.36 9.35
N PHE A 251 -2.70 14.52 10.37
CA PHE A 251 -2.11 13.40 11.11
C PHE A 251 -3.18 12.47 11.70
N PHE A 252 -4.20 13.03 12.36
CA PHE A 252 -5.29 12.25 12.95
C PHE A 252 -6.17 11.57 11.90
N TRP A 253 -6.52 12.28 10.82
CA TRP A 253 -7.30 11.72 9.71
C TRP A 253 -6.58 10.54 9.04
N LEU A 254 -5.26 10.66 8.87
CA LEU A 254 -4.45 9.59 8.31
C LEU A 254 -4.53 8.34 9.18
N ILE A 255 -4.35 8.45 10.51
CA ILE A 255 -4.45 7.31 11.44
C ILE A 255 -5.81 6.64 11.36
N LEU A 256 -6.90 7.42 11.34
CA LEU A 256 -8.25 6.87 11.23
C LEU A 256 -8.45 6.10 9.92
N MET A 257 -7.92 6.59 8.79
CA MET A 257 -7.98 5.85 7.53
C MET A 257 -7.22 4.51 7.62
N PHE A 258 -6.04 4.49 8.25
CA PHE A 258 -5.28 3.26 8.47
C PHE A 258 -6.06 2.24 9.32
N ILE A 259 -6.84 2.72 10.30
CA ILE A 259 -7.72 1.88 11.11
C ILE A 259 -8.85 1.29 10.27
N SER A 260 -9.49 2.07 9.41
CA SER A 260 -10.59 1.58 8.54
C SER A 260 -10.11 0.59 7.49
N ILE A 261 -8.94 0.83 6.87
CA ILE A 261 -8.36 -0.07 5.84
C ILE A 261 -8.04 -1.46 6.43
N ALA A 262 -7.67 -1.52 7.70
CA ALA A 262 -7.36 -2.77 8.40
C ALA A 262 -8.53 -3.76 8.47
N ALA A 263 -9.77 -3.26 8.44
CA ALA A 263 -10.97 -4.10 8.45
C ALA A 263 -10.99 -5.02 7.22
N ASN A 264 -10.76 -4.48 6.03
CA ASN A 264 -10.82 -5.25 4.78
C ASN A 264 -9.87 -6.47 4.80
N GLN A 265 -8.61 -6.24 5.20
CA GLN A 265 -7.60 -7.30 5.21
C GLN A 265 -7.88 -8.39 6.24
N SER A 266 -8.40 -8.03 7.43
CA SER A 266 -8.74 -8.99 8.48
C SER A 266 -10.03 -9.75 8.17
N LEU A 267 -11.03 -9.04 7.65
CA LEU A 267 -12.35 -9.57 7.39
C LEU A 267 -12.38 -10.51 6.16
N PHE A 268 -11.65 -10.24 5.09
CA PHE A 268 -11.69 -11.15 3.93
C PHE A 268 -11.13 -12.53 4.20
N ILE A 269 -10.10 -12.61 5.06
CA ILE A 269 -9.60 -13.91 5.53
C ILE A 269 -10.73 -14.69 6.18
N ALA A 270 -11.46 -14.06 7.12
CA ALA A 270 -12.58 -14.70 7.80
C ALA A 270 -13.69 -15.11 6.82
N ALA A 271 -14.03 -14.26 5.85
CA ALA A 271 -15.05 -14.55 4.84
C ALA A 271 -14.68 -15.72 3.91
N VAL A 272 -13.42 -15.81 3.47
CA VAL A 272 -12.94 -16.90 2.61
C VAL A 272 -13.02 -18.23 3.34
N VAL A 273 -12.57 -18.27 4.60
CA VAL A 273 -12.62 -19.48 5.42
C VAL A 273 -14.06 -19.94 5.64
N LYS A 274 -14.97 -19.00 5.94
CA LYS A 274 -16.40 -19.29 6.13
C LYS A 274 -17.09 -19.78 4.85
N SER A 275 -16.65 -19.33 3.67
CA SER A 275 -17.34 -19.59 2.39
C SER A 275 -16.86 -20.85 1.65
N PHE A 276 -15.55 -21.12 1.67
CA PHE A 276 -14.94 -22.16 0.85
C PHE A 276 -14.55 -23.42 1.63
N GLY A 277 -14.72 -23.41 2.95
CA GLY A 277 -14.40 -24.55 3.82
C GLY A 277 -12.89 -24.83 3.92
N PRO A 278 -12.50 -25.87 4.68
CA PRO A 278 -11.10 -26.08 5.09
C PRO A 278 -10.17 -26.55 3.95
N LYS A 279 -10.70 -27.18 2.89
CA LYS A 279 -9.88 -27.86 1.86
C LYS A 279 -9.22 -26.93 0.84
N GLN A 280 -9.80 -25.77 0.50
CA GLN A 280 -9.29 -24.88 -0.59
C GLN A 280 -9.07 -23.41 -0.18
N LYS A 281 -9.20 -23.09 1.11
CA LYS A 281 -9.06 -21.74 1.68
C LYS A 281 -7.82 -20.94 1.24
N SER A 282 -6.67 -21.61 1.12
CA SER A 282 -5.36 -21.00 0.83
C SER A 282 -5.31 -20.43 -0.59
N MET A 283 -5.84 -21.19 -1.54
CA MET A 283 -5.91 -20.85 -2.94
C MET A 283 -6.96 -19.78 -3.20
N CYS A 284 -8.16 -19.93 -2.62
CA CYS A 284 -9.22 -18.93 -2.73
C CYS A 284 -8.78 -17.57 -2.15
N TYR A 285 -8.05 -17.56 -1.03
CA TYR A 285 -7.53 -16.32 -0.46
C TYR A 285 -6.45 -15.70 -1.36
N GLY A 286 -5.55 -16.51 -1.93
CA GLY A 286 -4.57 -16.04 -2.93
C GLY A 286 -5.23 -15.37 -4.14
N PHE A 287 -6.28 -15.98 -4.70
CA PHE A 287 -7.03 -15.38 -5.81
C PHE A 287 -7.78 -14.11 -5.42
N LEU A 288 -8.34 -14.05 -4.21
CA LEU A 288 -9.00 -12.85 -3.71
C LEU A 288 -8.00 -11.68 -3.64
N ILE A 289 -6.84 -11.90 -3.01
CA ILE A 289 -5.82 -10.85 -2.88
C ILE A 289 -5.26 -10.46 -4.24
N LEU A 290 -5.02 -11.44 -5.13
CA LEU A 290 -4.62 -11.15 -6.51
C LEU A 290 -5.62 -10.24 -7.22
N SER A 291 -6.92 -10.50 -7.06
CA SER A 291 -7.95 -9.66 -7.65
C SER A 291 -7.95 -8.25 -7.06
N THR A 292 -7.73 -8.09 -5.74
CA THR A 292 -7.62 -6.76 -5.13
C THR A 292 -6.42 -5.97 -5.66
N THR A 293 -5.32 -6.64 -5.99
CA THR A 293 -4.14 -6.00 -6.57
C THR A 293 -4.35 -5.57 -8.01
N ILE A 294 -4.97 -6.41 -8.84
CA ILE A 294 -5.33 -6.04 -10.22
C ILE A 294 -6.28 -4.83 -10.21
N SER A 295 -7.27 -4.88 -9.32
CA SER A 295 -8.18 -3.76 -9.05
C SER A 295 -7.41 -2.48 -8.68
N GLY A 296 -6.47 -2.53 -7.72
CA GLY A 296 -5.66 -1.37 -7.33
C GLY A 296 -4.83 -0.76 -8.47
N VAL A 297 -4.25 -1.59 -9.35
CA VAL A 297 -3.50 -1.11 -10.54
C VAL A 297 -4.43 -0.39 -11.52
N LEU A 298 -5.61 -0.94 -11.77
CA LEU A 298 -6.62 -0.30 -12.61
C LEU A 298 -7.07 1.04 -12.02
N LEU A 299 -7.29 1.09 -10.70
CA LEU A 299 -7.65 2.36 -10.08
C LEU A 299 -6.54 3.38 -10.18
N SER A 300 -5.28 3.01 -9.90
CA SER A 300 -4.17 3.97 -9.96
C SER A 300 -4.15 4.69 -11.30
N THR A 301 -4.42 3.97 -12.39
CA THR A 301 -4.55 4.54 -13.74
C THR A 301 -5.73 5.52 -13.86
N VAL A 302 -6.90 5.15 -13.33
CA VAL A 302 -8.10 6.02 -13.30
C VAL A 302 -7.87 7.24 -12.41
N CYS A 303 -7.25 7.09 -11.25
CA CYS A 303 -6.92 8.19 -10.35
C CYS A 303 -5.93 9.16 -10.98
N GLN A 304 -4.95 8.68 -11.74
CA GLN A 304 -4.01 9.56 -12.46
C GLN A 304 -4.73 10.40 -13.52
N THR A 305 -5.65 9.82 -14.28
CA THR A 305 -6.43 10.56 -15.29
C THR A 305 -7.40 11.55 -14.64
N MET A 306 -8.09 11.15 -13.57
CA MET A 306 -8.96 12.05 -12.79
C MET A 306 -8.17 13.19 -12.13
N LEU A 307 -6.99 12.91 -11.57
CA LEU A 307 -6.16 13.94 -10.96
C LEU A 307 -5.72 15.02 -11.97
N SER A 308 -5.41 14.61 -13.20
CA SER A 308 -5.02 15.54 -14.27
C SER A 308 -6.15 16.49 -14.68
N THR A 309 -7.39 16.00 -14.69
CA THR A 309 -8.58 16.68 -15.23
C THR A 309 -9.36 17.48 -14.19
N ILE A 310 -9.68 16.89 -13.04
CA ILE A 310 -10.63 17.45 -12.04
C ILE A 310 -9.98 17.83 -10.71
N GLY A 311 -8.75 17.38 -10.43
CA GLY A 311 -8.01 17.70 -9.21
C GLY A 311 -8.45 16.92 -7.95
N TYR A 312 -7.70 17.10 -6.85
CA TYR A 312 -7.81 16.28 -5.63
C TYR A 312 -9.20 16.26 -4.99
N THR A 313 -9.91 17.39 -4.92
CA THR A 313 -11.19 17.50 -4.21
C THR A 313 -12.24 16.56 -4.80
N TRP A 314 -12.39 16.56 -6.13
CA TRP A 314 -13.37 15.72 -6.81
C TRP A 314 -12.94 14.26 -6.89
N MET A 315 -11.63 13.99 -6.89
CA MET A 315 -11.10 12.63 -6.76
C MET A 315 -11.49 12.00 -5.41
N PHE A 316 -11.37 12.73 -4.30
CA PHE A 316 -11.79 12.22 -2.99
C PHE A 316 -13.31 12.03 -2.89
N ILE A 317 -14.10 12.97 -3.41
CA ILE A 317 -15.57 12.89 -3.38
C ILE A 317 -16.06 11.71 -4.23
N SER A 318 -15.55 11.55 -5.45
CA SER A 318 -15.90 10.40 -6.30
C SER A 318 -15.49 9.07 -5.65
N GLY A 319 -14.30 8.97 -5.06
CA GLY A 319 -13.88 7.80 -4.30
C GLY A 319 -14.81 7.48 -3.12
N ALA A 320 -15.26 8.50 -2.38
CA ALA A 320 -16.20 8.33 -1.28
C ALA A 320 -17.58 7.85 -1.75
N VAL A 321 -18.07 8.37 -2.88
CA VAL A 321 -19.34 7.96 -3.49
C VAL A 321 -19.30 6.48 -3.90
N PHE A 322 -18.24 6.06 -4.59
CA PHE A 322 -18.06 4.64 -4.94
C PHE A 322 -17.92 3.74 -3.70
N ALA A 323 -17.17 4.17 -2.69
CA ALA A 323 -17.02 3.44 -1.44
C ALA A 323 -18.35 3.30 -0.68
N PHE A 324 -19.27 4.27 -0.81
CA PHE A 324 -20.61 4.21 -0.23
C PHE A 324 -21.55 3.27 -1.00
N PHE A 325 -21.61 3.40 -2.33
CA PHE A 325 -22.52 2.59 -3.16
C PHE A 325 -22.10 1.12 -3.25
N GLY A 326 -20.80 0.83 -3.18
CA GLY A 326 -20.31 -0.55 -3.14
C GLY A 326 -20.77 -1.35 -1.91
N GLN A 327 -21.28 -0.70 -0.87
CA GLN A 327 -21.70 -1.41 0.36
C GLN A 327 -23.03 -2.15 0.20
N PHE A 328 -23.85 -1.79 -0.78
CA PHE A 328 -25.15 -2.39 -0.98
C PHE A 328 -25.04 -3.58 -1.95
N PRO A 329 -25.32 -4.81 -1.49
CA PRO A 329 -25.44 -5.93 -2.42
C PRO A 329 -26.67 -5.66 -3.31
N VAL A 330 -26.44 -5.55 -4.62
CA VAL A 330 -27.50 -5.57 -5.64
C VAL A 330 -27.78 -7.03 -6.00
#